data_AF-A0A9E4TME0-F1
#
_entry.id   AF-A0A9E4TME0-F1
#
_cell.length_a   1.000
_cell.length_b   1.000
_cell.length_c   1.000
_cell.angle_alpha   90.00
_cell.angle_beta   90.00
_cell.angle_gamma   90.00
#
_symmetry.space_group_name_H-M   'P 1'
#
loop_
_entity.id
_entity.type
_entity.pdbx_description
1 polymer ?
#
loop_
_entity_poly.entity_id
_entity_poly.type
_entity_poly.pdbx_seq_one_letter_code
_entity_poly.pdbx_strand_id
1 'polypeptide(L)' 'MYAAEFDYHKASSVAEAIQMLGQYPDAKLLAGGHSLLPMLKMRLANPTALIDIGGISELKGITVNDGTV' A
#
# COMPACT_ATOMS: atom_id res chain seq x y z
N MET A 1 -21.86 -4.37 2.69
CA MET A 1 -20.62 -4.99 3.18
C MET A 1 -19.54 -3.92 3.21
N TYR A 2 -19.04 -3.58 4.40
CA TYR A 2 -18.21 -2.40 4.67
C TYR A 2 -16.88 -2.80 5.30
N ALA A 3 -15.80 -2.05 5.09
CA ALA A 3 -14.51 -2.25 5.76
C ALA A 3 -14.58 -1.86 7.25
N ALA A 4 -13.59 -2.27 8.05
CA ALA A 4 -13.43 -1.81 9.42
C ALA A 4 -12.77 -0.42 9.35
N GLU A 5 -12.79 0.33 10.44
CA GLU A 5 -12.03 1.57 10.50
C GLU A 5 -10.53 1.27 10.41
N PHE A 6 -9.82 2.12 9.68
CA PHE A 6 -8.38 2.10 9.51
C PHE A 6 -7.90 3.54 9.28
N ASP A 7 -6.69 3.84 9.69
CA ASP A 7 -6.03 5.09 9.34
C ASP A 7 -5.56 5.03 7.88
N TYR A 8 -5.57 6.18 7.19
CA TYR A 8 -5.10 6.27 5.82
C TYR A 8 -3.98 7.29 5.70
N HIS A 9 -2.85 6.84 5.20
CA HIS A 9 -1.66 7.65 4.95
C HIS A 9 -1.29 7.57 3.48
N LYS A 10 -0.86 8.70 2.91
CA LYS A 10 -0.38 8.76 1.54
C LYS A 10 1.11 9.09 1.55
N ALA A 11 1.93 8.15 1.11
CA ALA A 11 3.37 8.36 1.02
C ALA A 11 3.74 9.11 -0.26
N SER A 12 4.68 10.03 -0.15
CA SER A 12 5.25 10.80 -1.26
C SER A 12 6.53 10.19 -1.84
N SER A 13 7.16 9.26 -1.12
CA SER A 13 8.37 8.53 -1.54
C SER A 13 8.41 7.12 -0.96
N VAL A 14 9.26 6.25 -1.52
CA VAL A 14 9.51 4.91 -0.97
C VAL A 14 10.08 4.99 0.44
N ALA A 15 11.00 5.93 0.69
CA ALA A 15 11.60 6.12 2.00
C ALA A 15 10.54 6.45 3.07
N GLU A 16 9.62 7.36 2.75
CA GLU A 16 8.51 7.70 3.64
C GLU A 16 7.58 6.51 3.87
N ALA A 17 7.24 5.74 2.83
CA ALA A 17 6.42 4.54 2.97
C ALA A 17 7.06 3.51 3.91
N ILE A 18 8.38 3.30 3.82
CA ILE A 18 9.14 2.42 4.71
C ILE A 18 9.13 2.94 6.15
N GLN A 19 9.31 4.25 6.34
CA GLN A 19 9.23 4.87 7.68
C GLN A 19 7.84 4.66 8.30
N MET A 20 6.77 4.91 7.53
CA MET A 20 5.40 4.70 7.98
C MET A 20 5.12 3.24 8.32
N LEU A 21 5.63 2.28 7.55
CA LEU A 21 5.51 0.85 7.89
C LEU A 21 6.16 0.51 9.24
N GLY A 22 7.26 1.17 9.59
CA GLY A 22 7.89 1.04 10.90
C GLY A 22 7.12 1.75 12.02
N GLN A 23 6.42 2.84 11.72
CA GLN A 23 5.66 3.63 12.67
C GLN A 23 4.30 3.03 13.02
N TYR A 24 3.65 2.36 12.08
CA TYR A 24 2.30 1.82 12.22
C TYR A 24 2.31 0.28 12.21
N PRO A 25 2.26 -0.37 13.38
CA PRO A 25 2.16 -1.83 13.48
C PRO A 25 0.92 -2.33 12.76
N ASP A 26 1.06 -3.43 12.01
CA ASP A 26 0.00 -4.04 11.18
C ASP A 26 -0.51 -3.20 10.00
N ALA A 27 0.19 -2.11 9.66
CA ALA A 27 -0.10 -1.36 8.45
C ALA A 27 0.08 -2.21 7.18
N LYS A 28 -0.73 -1.93 6.17
CA LYS A 28 -0.62 -2.57 4.84
C LYS A 28 -0.44 -1.52 3.75
N LEU A 29 0.43 -1.84 2.79
CA LEU A 29 0.60 -1.03 1.59
C LEU A 29 -0.64 -1.13 0.70
N LEU A 30 -1.14 0.03 0.26
CA LEU A 30 -2.21 0.15 -0.72
C LEU A 30 -1.62 0.55 -2.07
N ALA A 31 -1.61 -0.40 -3.01
CA ALA A 31 -1.30 -0.16 -4.42
C ALA A 31 -2.62 0.02 -5.21
N GLY A 32 -2.92 -0.88 -6.15
CA GLY A 32 -4.16 -0.82 -6.94
C GLY A 32 -5.44 -1.24 -6.19
N GLY A 33 -5.36 -1.72 -4.95
CA GLY A 33 -6.53 -2.02 -4.10
C GLY A 33 -7.42 -3.22 -4.49
N HIS A 34 -7.22 -3.84 -5.66
CA HIS A 34 -8.10 -4.90 -6.20
C HIS A 34 -8.11 -6.22 -5.42
N SER A 35 -7.11 -6.47 -4.57
CA SER A 35 -7.10 -7.63 -3.66
C SER A 35 -7.38 -7.20 -2.23
N LEU A 36 -6.68 -6.17 -1.75
CA LEU A 36 -6.75 -5.74 -0.37
C LEU A 36 -8.14 -5.19 -0.01
N LEU A 37 -8.71 -4.27 -0.80
CA LEU A 37 -9.99 -3.64 -0.45
C LEU A 37 -11.15 -4.65 -0.40
N PRO A 38 -11.26 -5.62 -1.34
CA PRO A 38 -12.22 -6.72 -1.18
C PRO A 38 -12.02 -7.51 0.11
N MET A 39 -10.77 -7.85 0.48
CA MET A 39 -10.48 -8.56 1.74
C MET A 39 -10.92 -7.76 2.97
N LEU A 40 -10.76 -6.43 2.98
CA LEU A 40 -11.21 -5.57 4.09
C LEU A 40 -12.74 -5.57 4.20
N LYS A 41 -13.45 -5.44 3.07
CA LYS A 41 -14.91 -5.49 3.03
C LYS A 41 -15.42 -6.83 3.56
N MET A 42 -14.74 -7.92 3.24
CA MET A 42 -15.07 -9.27 3.72
C MET A 42 -14.54 -9.60 5.12
N ARG A 43 -13.86 -8.66 5.81
CA ARG A 43 -13.24 -8.88 7.14
C ARG A 43 -12.18 -9.98 7.17
N LEU A 44 -11.59 -10.32 6.03
CA LEU A 44 -10.50 -11.30 5.91
C LEU A 44 -9.13 -10.71 6.28
N ALA A 45 -9.03 -9.39 6.28
CA ALA A 45 -7.89 -8.63 6.78
C ALA A 45 -8.40 -7.39 7.55
N ASN A 46 -7.71 -7.01 8.61
CA ASN A 46 -8.06 -5.87 9.46
C ASN A 46 -6.78 -5.09 9.87
N PRO A 47 -6.10 -4.43 8.92
CA PRO A 47 -4.95 -3.58 9.24
C PRO A 47 -5.41 -2.35 10.01
N THR A 48 -4.54 -1.85 10.89
CA THR A 48 -4.75 -0.59 11.63
C THR A 48 -4.62 0.62 10.72
N ALA A 49 -3.77 0.53 9.69
CA ALA A 49 -3.50 1.60 8.75
C ALA A 49 -3.27 1.09 7.32
N LEU A 50 -3.64 1.92 6.34
CA LEU A 50 -3.30 1.75 4.93
C LEU A 50 -2.33 2.85 4.50
N ILE A 51 -1.22 2.45 3.89
CA ILE A 51 -0.21 3.36 3.34
C ILE A 51 -0.29 3.31 1.82
N ASP A 52 -0.89 4.33 1.21
CA ASP A 52 -1.03 4.46 -0.24
C ASP A 52 0.31 4.83 -0.89
N ILE A 53 0.74 3.96 -1.80
CA ILE A 53 1.98 4.09 -2.59
C ILE A 53 1.69 4.38 -4.08
N GLY A 54 0.43 4.43 -4.50
CA GLY A 54 0.01 4.67 -5.88
C GLY A 54 0.39 6.06 -6.41
N GLY A 55 0.69 7.00 -5.50
CA GLY A 55 1.18 8.34 -5.84
C GLY A 55 2.68 8.41 -6.16
N ILE A 56 3.46 7.39 -5.82
CA ILE A 56 4.93 7.45 -5.89
C ILE A 56 5.40 7.21 -7.34
N SER A 57 5.96 8.24 -7.96
CA SER A 57 6.38 8.20 -9.36
C SER A 57 7.54 7.25 -9.63
N GLU A 58 8.48 7.11 -8.68
CA GLU A 58 9.62 6.19 -8.80
C GLU A 58 9.23 4.70 -8.81
N LEU A 59 8.01 4.36 -8.36
CA LEU A 59 7.47 2.99 -8.44
C LEU A 59 6.80 2.69 -9.79
N LYS A 60 6.80 3.65 -10.72
CA LYS A 60 6.15 3.53 -12.03
C LYS A 60 7.23 3.51 -13.10
N GLY A 61 7.23 2.47 -13.91
CA GLY A 61 8.14 2.38 -15.05
C GLY A 61 8.26 0.96 -15.55
N ILE A 62 8.87 0.84 -16.72
CA ILE A 62 9.29 -0.40 -17.34
C ILE A 62 10.73 -0.16 -17.75
N THR A 63 11.66 -1.01 -17.33
CA THR A 63 13.11 -0.85 -17.59
C THR A 63 13.65 -2.13 -18.17
N VAL A 64 14.63 -2.08 -19.07
CA VAL A 64 15.34 -3.28 -19.55
C VAL A 64 16.70 -3.36 -18.88
N ASN A 65 16.95 -4.42 -18.14
CA ASN A 65 18.25 -4.75 -17.55
C ASN A 65 18.74 -6.09 -18.12
N ASP A 66 19.94 -6.10 -18.71
CA ASP A 66 20.57 -7.30 -19.30
C ASP A 66 19.67 -8.06 -20.29
N GLY A 67 18.87 -7.32 -21.08
CA GLY A 67 17.94 -7.88 -22.06
C GLY A 67 16.62 -8.39 -21.49
N THR A 68 16.37 -8.20 -20.19
CA THR A 68 15.13 -8.56 -19.49
C THR A 68 14.38 -7.30 -19.07
N VAL A 69 13.06 -7.28 -19.29
CA VAL A 69 12.14 -6.23 -18.83
C VAL A 69 11.79 -6.43 -17.36
#